data_AF-A0A542KQZ3-F1
#
_entry.id   AF-A0A542KQZ3-F1
#
_cell.length_a   1.000
_cell.length_b   1.000
_cell.length_c   1.000
_cell.angle_alpha   90.00
_cell.angle_beta   90.00
_cell.angle_gamma   90.00
#
_symmetry.space_group_name_H-M   'P 1'
#
loop_
_entity.id
_entity.type
_entity.pdbx_description
1 polymer ?
#
loop_
_entity_poly.entity_id
_entity_poly.type
_entity_poly.pdbx_seq_one_letter_code
_entity_poly.pdbx_strand_id
1 'polypeptide(L)'
;MPHRQGPSEGPPLPVCRRRFLARLPIPLFRRGLGWVFGGRLLLLHHTDRVTGLDRRHAVRARFLTSDDGAEIMARYARRRPRTAQHLCASMELPSKGTDAAFREAGRAIPFVRLDAAPGYRVR
;
A
#
# COMPACT_ATOMS: atom_id res chain seq x y z
N MET A 1 33.08 0.55 -22.20
CA MET A 1 33.08 1.40 -20.98
C MET A 1 32.22 0.73 -19.91
N PRO A 2 32.78 -0.04 -18.95
CA PRO A 2 31.98 -0.57 -17.85
C PRO A 2 31.96 0.43 -16.69
N HIS A 3 30.76 0.89 -16.32
CA HIS A 3 30.55 1.67 -15.09
C HIS A 3 30.76 0.77 -13.87
N ARG A 4 31.81 1.06 -13.11
CA ARG A 4 32.14 0.49 -11.80
C ARG A 4 31.20 1.10 -10.75
N GLN A 5 30.28 0.32 -10.20
CA GLN A 5 29.47 0.75 -9.04
C GLN A 5 30.23 0.40 -7.76
N GLY A 6 30.66 1.43 -7.02
CA GLY A 6 31.24 1.28 -5.68
C GLY A 6 30.20 0.78 -4.66
N PRO A 7 30.64 0.21 -3.52
CA PRO A 7 29.74 -0.30 -2.49
C PRO A 7 28.88 0.85 -1.94
N SER A 8 27.57 0.69 -2.05
CA SER A 8 26.60 1.63 -1.50
C SER A 8 26.61 1.52 0.03
N GLU A 9 27.34 2.41 0.70
CA GLU A 9 27.27 2.59 2.15
C GLU A 9 25.93 3.23 2.52
N GLY A 10 24.90 2.40 2.67
CA GLY A 10 23.67 2.81 3.35
C GLY A 10 23.93 2.96 4.85
N PRO A 11 23.34 3.95 5.54
CA PRO A 11 23.56 4.15 6.97
C PRO A 11 23.17 2.90 7.77
N PRO A 12 23.95 2.50 8.79
CA PRO A 12 23.70 1.29 9.56
C PRO A 12 22.32 1.36 10.22
N LEU A 13 21.57 0.27 10.06
CA LEU A 13 20.23 0.16 10.65
C LEU A 13 20.36 0.17 12.19
N PRO A 14 19.60 1.02 12.91
CA PRO A 14 19.62 1.01 14.35
C PRO A 14 19.12 -0.33 14.89
N VAL A 15 19.97 -1.03 15.63
CA VAL A 15 19.67 -2.29 16.31
C VAL A 15 18.92 -2.08 17.64
N CYS A 16 17.95 -2.95 17.87
CA CYS A 16 17.59 -3.57 19.16
C CYS A 16 16.50 -3.05 20.13
N ARG A 17 15.82 -1.89 20.00
CA ARG A 17 14.61 -1.65 20.85
C ARG A 17 13.38 -1.11 20.13
N ARG A 18 13.54 -0.21 19.15
CA ARG A 18 12.41 0.36 18.40
C ARG A 18 11.66 -0.66 17.54
N ARG A 19 12.31 -1.75 17.13
CA ARG A 19 11.70 -2.82 16.31
C ARG A 19 10.70 -3.68 17.11
N PHE A 20 10.88 -3.80 18.42
CA PHE A 20 9.93 -4.50 19.30
C PHE A 20 8.64 -3.70 19.46
N LEU A 21 8.75 -2.39 19.71
CA LEU A 21 7.59 -1.50 19.82
C LEU A 21 6.82 -1.38 18.48
N ALA A 22 7.54 -1.32 17.36
CA ALA A 22 6.91 -1.34 16.03
C ALA A 22 6.11 -2.62 15.73
N ARG A 23 6.42 -3.72 16.42
CA ARG A 23 5.73 -5.02 16.28
C ARG A 23 4.69 -5.27 17.36
N LEU A 24 4.62 -4.43 18.40
CA LEU A 24 3.65 -4.51 19.50
C LEU A 24 2.18 -4.63 19.04
N PRO A 25 1.75 -4.00 17.93
CA PRO A 25 0.38 -4.18 17.45
C PRO A 25 0.09 -5.64 17.04
N ILE A 26 1.07 -6.39 16.54
CA ILE A 26 0.85 -7.75 16.02
C ILE A 26 0.38 -8.74 17.10
N PRO A 27 1.07 -8.91 18.26
CA PRO A 27 0.59 -9.79 19.32
C PRO A 27 -0.73 -9.28 19.93
N LEU A 28 -1.00 -7.98 19.94
CA LEU A 28 -2.28 -7.42 20.42
C LEU A 28 -3.44 -7.77 19.50
N PHE A 29 -3.26 -7.63 18.19
CA PHE A 29 -4.23 -8.10 17.19
C PHE A 29 -4.46 -9.62 17.28
N ARG A 30 -3.40 -10.42 17.47
CA ARG A 30 -3.52 -11.88 17.64
C ARG A 30 -4.25 -12.31 18.92
N ARG A 31 -4.24 -11.48 19.97
CA ARG A 31 -4.95 -11.73 21.24
C ARG A 31 -6.39 -11.18 21.27
N GLY A 32 -6.89 -10.65 20.15
CA GLY A 32 -8.23 -10.05 20.09
C GLY A 32 -8.32 -8.65 20.71
N LEU A 33 -7.22 -8.03 21.13
CA LEU A 33 -7.17 -6.64 21.63
C LEU A 33 -7.12 -5.58 20.52
N GLY A 34 -7.58 -5.92 19.31
CA GLY A 34 -7.66 -4.98 18.18
C GLY A 34 -8.57 -3.77 18.48
N TRP A 35 -9.52 -3.92 19.41
CA TRP A 35 -10.46 -2.86 19.83
C TRP A 35 -9.76 -1.65 20.47
N VAL A 36 -8.62 -1.86 21.14
CA VAL A 36 -7.84 -0.78 21.78
C VAL A 36 -7.29 0.23 20.77
N PHE A 37 -7.20 -0.15 19.49
CA PHE A 37 -6.71 0.70 18.40
C PHE A 37 -7.82 1.40 17.60
N GLY A 38 -9.04 1.42 18.13
CA GLY A 38 -10.16 2.17 17.54
C GLY A 38 -10.62 1.64 16.17
N GLY A 39 -10.40 0.35 15.89
CA GLY A 39 -10.90 -0.35 14.68
C GLY A 39 -10.28 0.06 13.35
N ARG A 40 -9.26 0.94 13.35
CA ARG A 40 -8.65 1.50 12.11
C ARG A 40 -7.33 0.85 11.73
N LEU A 41 -6.77 0.03 12.61
CA LEU A 41 -5.59 -0.76 12.31
C LEU A 41 -6.01 -2.13 11.77
N LEU A 42 -5.40 -2.51 10.66
CA LEU A 42 -5.53 -3.83 10.04
C LEU A 42 -4.17 -4.53 10.09
N LEU A 43 -4.18 -5.84 10.29
CA LEU A 43 -2.99 -6.66 10.13
C LEU A 43 -2.91 -7.12 8.68
N LEU A 44 -2.09 -6.45 7.89
CA LEU A 44 -1.84 -6.83 6.50
C LEU A 44 -0.90 -8.03 6.49
N HIS A 45 -1.41 -9.16 6.00
CA HIS A 45 -0.61 -10.32 5.61
C HIS A 45 -0.22 -10.17 4.15
N HIS A 46 1.07 -10.33 3.84
CA HIS A 46 1.55 -10.36 2.47
C HIS A 46 2.62 -11.43 2.32
N THR A 47 2.45 -12.29 1.31
CA THR A 47 3.47 -13.24 0.90
C THR A 47 4.47 -12.53 0.02
N ASP A 48 5.70 -12.42 0.53
CA ASP A 48 6.80 -11.81 -0.19
C ASP A 48 7.06 -12.59 -1.48
N ARG A 49 6.93 -11.93 -2.64
CA ARG A 49 7.06 -12.57 -3.96
C ARG A 49 8.42 -13.23 -4.18
N VAL A 50 9.48 -12.73 -3.52
CA VAL A 50 10.86 -13.21 -3.72
C VAL A 50 11.19 -14.33 -2.74
N THR A 51 10.80 -14.15 -1.47
CA THR A 51 11.20 -15.07 -0.39
C THR A 51 10.13 -16.10 -0.02
N GLY A 52 8.88 -15.92 -0.47
CA GLY A 52 7.76 -16.80 -0.14
C GLY A 52 7.28 -16.71 1.32
N LEU A 53 7.88 -15.85 2.13
CA LEU A 53 7.57 -15.73 3.55
C LEU A 53 6.28 -14.94 3.79
N ASP A 54 5.44 -15.42 4.71
CA ASP A 54 4.30 -14.66 5.25
C ASP A 54 4.83 -13.51 6.12
N ARG A 55 4.71 -12.29 5.59
CA ARG A 55 5.07 -11.06 6.31
C ARG A 55 3.80 -10.38 6.81
N ARG A 56 3.85 -9.91 8.06
CA ARG A 56 2.73 -9.25 8.74
C ARG A 56 3.09 -7.81 9.08
N HIS A 57 2.21 -6.88 8.73
CA HIS A 57 2.40 -5.46 8.89
C HIS A 57 1.15 -4.84 9.54
N ALA A 58 1.34 -4.10 10.64
CA ALA A 58 0.27 -3.28 11.18
C ALA A 58 0.14 -2.02 10.30
N VAL A 59 -1.03 -1.83 9.70
CA VAL A 59 -1.32 -0.69 8.82
C VAL A 59 -2.60 -0.01 9.28
N ARG A 60 -2.68 1.31 9.09
CA ARG A 60 -3.91 2.09 9.26
C ARG A 60 -4.60 2.22 7.90
N ALA A 61 -5.86 1.80 7.83
CA ALA A 61 -6.68 1.98 6.63
C ALA A 61 -7.47 3.30 6.72
N ARG A 62 -7.52 4.05 5.62
CA ARG A 62 -8.41 5.19 5.46
C ARG A 62 -8.95 5.28 4.04
N PHE A 63 -10.22 5.60 3.90
CA PHE A 63 -10.79 5.96 2.61
C PHE A 63 -10.23 7.30 2.14
N LEU A 64 -9.99 7.40 0.85
CA LEU A 64 -9.64 8.64 0.18
C LEU A 64 -10.90 9.34 -0.32
N THR A 65 -10.77 10.63 -0.61
CA THR A 65 -11.84 11.37 -1.27
C THR A 65 -12.02 10.87 -2.71
N SER A 66 -13.19 11.11 -3.30
CA SER A 66 -13.43 10.79 -4.70
C SER A 66 -12.49 11.55 -5.66
N ASP A 67 -12.11 12.78 -5.32
CA ASP A 67 -11.15 13.58 -6.10
C ASP A 67 -9.73 13.00 -6.04
N ASP A 68 -9.29 12.55 -4.85
CA ASP A 68 -8.01 11.84 -4.70
C ASP A 68 -8.02 10.54 -5.52
N GLY A 69 -9.14 9.80 -5.49
CA GLY A 69 -9.36 8.59 -6.27
C GLY A 69 -9.26 8.84 -7.77
N ALA A 70 -9.86 9.93 -8.26
CA ALA A 70 -9.79 10.36 -9.64
C ALA A 70 -8.34 10.55 -10.12
N GLU A 71 -7.53 11.29 -9.36
CA GLU A 71 -6.14 11.56 -9.76
C GLU A 71 -5.25 10.31 -9.62
N ILE A 72 -5.48 9.48 -8.60
CA ILE A 72 -4.78 8.21 -8.45
C ILE A 72 -5.05 7.32 -9.67
N MET A 73 -6.30 7.20 -10.08
CA MET A 73 -6.69 6.36 -11.20
C MET A 73 -6.15 6.88 -12.54
N ALA A 74 -6.23 8.19 -12.78
CA ALA A 74 -5.66 8.81 -13.98
C ALA A 74 -4.14 8.59 -14.05
N ARG A 75 -3.42 8.82 -12.95
CA ARG A 75 -1.98 8.55 -12.88
C ARG A 75 -1.65 7.08 -13.07
N TYR A 76 -2.45 6.17 -12.52
CA TYR A 76 -2.28 4.73 -12.70
C TYR A 76 -2.45 4.35 -14.18
N ALA A 77 -3.48 4.86 -14.84
CA ALA A 77 -3.77 4.61 -16.24
C ALA A 77 -2.65 5.10 -17.17
N ARG A 78 -2.08 6.29 -16.91
CA ARG A 78 -0.91 6.79 -17.66
C ARG A 78 0.29 5.84 -17.56
N ARG A 79 0.51 5.22 -16.39
CA ARG A 79 1.63 4.29 -16.17
C ARG A 79 1.35 2.88 -16.67
N ARG A 80 0.09 2.43 -16.65
CA ARG A 80 -0.33 1.05 -16.93
C ARG A 80 -1.70 1.03 -17.63
N PRO A 81 -1.78 1.45 -18.91
CA PRO A 81 -3.05 1.68 -19.58
C PRO A 81 -3.89 0.40 -19.73
N ARG A 82 -3.28 -0.70 -20.18
CA ARG A 82 -3.99 -1.98 -20.34
C ARG A 82 -4.52 -2.54 -19.01
N THR A 83 -3.72 -2.45 -17.95
CA THR A 83 -4.14 -2.92 -16.62
C THR A 83 -5.26 -2.06 -16.05
N ALA A 84 -5.20 -0.73 -16.25
CA ALA A 84 -6.26 0.19 -15.85
C ALA A 84 -7.58 -0.10 -16.58
N GLN A 85 -7.53 -0.38 -17.88
CA GLN A 85 -8.71 -0.76 -18.66
C GLN A 85 -9.34 -2.05 -18.14
N HIS A 86 -8.56 -3.10 -17.90
CA HIS A 86 -9.08 -4.36 -17.37
C HIS A 86 -9.68 -4.19 -15.96
N LEU A 87 -9.02 -3.42 -15.10
CA LEU A 87 -9.52 -3.13 -13.76
C LEU A 87 -10.89 -2.43 -13.83
N CYS A 88 -11.02 -1.35 -14.59
CA CYS A 88 -12.29 -0.65 -14.73
C CYS A 88 -13.38 -1.51 -15.38
N ALA A 89 -13.04 -2.29 -16.40
CA ALA A 89 -13.98 -3.21 -17.04
C ALA A 89 -14.54 -4.25 -16.08
N SER A 90 -13.71 -4.81 -15.19
CA SER A 90 -14.17 -5.77 -14.16
C SER A 90 -15.12 -5.16 -13.12
N MET A 91 -15.13 -3.84 -13.00
CA MET A 91 -16.02 -3.09 -12.10
C MET A 91 -17.15 -2.41 -12.87
N GLU A 92 -17.30 -2.69 -14.17
CA GLU A 92 -18.29 -2.08 -15.06
C GLU A 92 -18.20 -0.54 -15.12
N LEU A 93 -17.00 0.01 -14.94
CA LEU A 93 -16.78 1.46 -14.92
C LEU A 93 -16.38 2.01 -16.29
N PRO A 94 -16.82 3.23 -16.64
CA PRO A 94 -16.49 3.87 -17.89
C PRO A 94 -14.99 4.22 -17.93
N SER A 95 -14.24 3.61 -18.85
CA SER A 95 -12.79 3.82 -18.94
C SER A 95 -12.27 3.81 -20.37
N LYS A 96 -12.96 4.47 -21.30
CA LYS A 96 -12.65 4.52 -22.76
C LYS A 96 -11.29 5.18 -23.07
N GLY A 97 -10.20 4.66 -22.55
CA GLY A 97 -8.80 5.00 -22.88
C GLY A 97 -8.33 6.43 -22.59
N THR A 98 -9.21 7.35 -22.20
CA THR A 98 -8.87 8.75 -21.94
C THR A 98 -8.63 9.01 -20.46
N ASP A 99 -7.76 9.96 -20.17
CA ASP A 99 -7.49 10.44 -18.80
C ASP A 99 -8.78 10.91 -18.10
N ALA A 100 -9.71 11.54 -18.82
CA ALA A 100 -11.00 11.98 -18.27
C ALA A 100 -11.88 10.79 -17.84
N ALA A 101 -11.98 9.74 -18.67
CA ALA A 101 -12.73 8.54 -18.32
C ALA A 101 -12.12 7.83 -17.10
N PHE A 102 -10.79 7.76 -17.00
CA PHE A 102 -10.14 7.20 -15.82
C PHE A 102 -10.32 8.04 -14.55
N ARG A 103 -10.42 9.38 -14.67
CA ARG A 103 -10.80 10.23 -13.53
C ARG A 103 -12.22 9.94 -13.07
N GLU A 104 -13.16 9.82 -14.00
CA GLU A 104 -14.56 9.49 -13.70
C GLU A 104 -14.68 8.13 -13.02
N ALA A 105 -14.06 7.09 -13.58
CA ALA A 105 -13.97 5.77 -12.92
C ALA A 105 -13.33 5.88 -11.53
N GLY A 106 -12.27 6.68 -11.38
CA GLY A 106 -11.60 6.90 -10.10
C GLY A 106 -12.46 7.56 -9.03
N ARG A 107 -13.48 8.36 -9.40
CA ARG A 107 -14.45 8.94 -8.45
C ARG A 107 -15.43 7.90 -7.91
N ALA A 108 -15.76 6.89 -8.71
CA ALA A 108 -16.67 5.82 -8.32
C ALA A 108 -15.99 4.73 -7.47
N ILE A 109 -14.67 4.57 -7.57
CA ILE A 109 -13.92 3.55 -6.83
C ILE A 109 -13.62 4.03 -5.39
N PRO A 110 -13.99 3.27 -4.35
CA PRO A 110 -13.64 3.60 -2.97
C PRO A 110 -12.18 3.24 -2.67
N PHE A 111 -11.26 4.14 -3.00
CA PHE A 111 -9.83 3.94 -2.73
C PHE A 111 -9.53 3.93 -1.24
N VAL A 112 -8.74 2.95 -0.81
CA VAL A 112 -8.23 2.86 0.56
C VAL A 112 -6.72 3.07 0.53
N ARG A 113 -6.25 4.03 1.32
CA ARG A 113 -4.83 4.17 1.64
C ARG A 113 -4.49 3.36 2.88
N LEU A 114 -3.44 2.56 2.77
CA LEU A 114 -2.84 1.83 3.87
C LEU A 114 -1.57 2.55 4.30
N ASP A 115 -1.64 3.23 5.45
CA ASP A 115 -0.51 3.92 6.04
C ASP A 115 0.20 2.97 7.02
N ALA A 116 1.49 2.73 6.84
CA ALA A 116 2.24 1.86 7.75
C ALA A 116 2.26 2.47 9.17
N ALA A 117 2.00 1.64 10.19
CA ALA A 117 2.12 2.10 11.57
C ALA A 117 3.57 2.58 11.85
N PRO A 118 3.76 3.60 12.71
CA PRO A 118 5.08 4.11 13.05
C PRO A 118 6.07 2.99 13.40
N GLY A 119 7.21 2.97 12.73
CA GLY A 119 8.27 1.96 12.92
C GLY A 119 8.22 0.76 11.97
N TYR A 120 7.20 0.65 11.10
CA TYR A 120 7.20 -0.28 9.97
C TYR A 120 7.63 0.41 8.68
N ARG A 121 8.75 -0.02 8.09
CA ARG A 121 9.13 0.36 6.72
C ARG A 121 8.63 -0.71 5.75
N VAL A 122 7.83 -0.31 4.77
CA VAL A 122 7.51 -1.16 3.61
C VAL A 122 8.77 -1.19 2.75
N ARG A 123 9.31 -2.39 2.54
CA ARG A 123 10.55 -2.62 1.80
C ARG A 123 10.29 -2.74 0.31
#